data_AF-A0A3B0T8X4-F1
#
_entry.id   AF-A0A3B0T8X4-F1
#
_cell.length_a   1.000
_cell.length_b   1.000
_cell.length_c   1.000
_cell.angle_alpha   90.00
_cell.angle_beta   90.00
_cell.angle_gamma   90.00
#
_symmetry.space_group_name_H-M   'P 1'
#
loop_
_entity.id
_entity.type
_entity.pdbx_description
1 polymer ?
#
loop_
_entity_poly.entity_id
_entity_poly.type
_entity_poly.pdbx_seq_one_letter_code
_entity_poly.pdbx_strand_id
1 'polypeptide(L)'
;EYSRSSLHLISQADLKQYYFLIRKDYKRNMAAHYCLELVDSIMPKEQRNLKIYKLILNYLESLEFVKDIDKVVHAFQIKILLLSGFSPHLDSCVKCNRKIHSKARFSLKDGGLVCSSCPTMEHRFTLISKGAVSTILHVEQSSWENSMKLGLTAHVRKELKYLLNHFLVYHLEKKIKTTRFLHSSD
;
A
#
# COMPACT_ATOMS: atom_id res chain seq x y z
N GLU A 1 -20.20 2.85 34.40
CA GLU A 1 -19.60 1.55 34.72
C GLU A 1 -18.12 1.60 34.43
N TYR A 2 -17.27 1.37 35.44
CA TYR A 2 -15.81 1.42 35.30
C TYR A 2 -15.30 0.10 34.71
N SER A 3 -14.89 0.10 33.44
CA SER A 3 -14.03 -0.97 32.94
C SER A 3 -12.65 -0.86 33.63
N ARG A 4 -12.29 -1.87 34.42
CA ARG A 4 -11.06 -1.89 35.25
C ARG A 4 -9.79 -2.29 34.48
N SER A 5 -9.83 -2.45 33.15
CA SER A 5 -8.65 -2.81 32.36
C SER A 5 -8.83 -2.46 30.88
N SER A 6 -7.76 -2.04 30.21
CA SER A 6 -7.71 -1.88 28.75
C SER A 6 -7.57 -3.22 27.99
N LEU A 7 -7.63 -4.35 28.71
CA LEU A 7 -7.51 -5.69 28.15
C LEU A 7 -8.87 -6.37 28.14
N HIS A 8 -9.26 -6.88 26.97
CA HIS A 8 -10.45 -7.70 26.81
C HIS A 8 -10.16 -9.16 27.19
N LEU A 9 -11.12 -9.80 27.87
CA LEU A 9 -11.08 -11.24 28.14
C LEU A 9 -11.67 -11.99 26.93
N ILE A 10 -10.94 -12.99 26.43
CA ILE A 10 -11.40 -13.86 25.35
C ILE A 10 -12.08 -15.08 25.98
N SER A 11 -13.40 -15.22 25.81
CA SER A 11 -14.17 -16.34 26.35
C SER A 11 -14.18 -17.57 25.44
N GLN A 12 -14.11 -17.37 24.12
CA GLN A 12 -14.11 -18.43 23.11
C GLN A 12 -13.37 -17.97 21.84
N ALA A 13 -12.73 -18.92 21.15
CA ALA A 13 -12.14 -18.70 19.84
C ALA A 13 -12.26 -19.96 18.98
N ASP A 14 -12.75 -19.80 17.75
CA ASP A 14 -12.82 -20.87 16.75
C ASP A 14 -11.96 -20.50 15.53
N LEU A 15 -11.22 -21.47 15.02
CA LEU A 15 -10.46 -21.31 13.79
C LEU A 15 -11.40 -21.25 12.59
N LYS A 16 -11.51 -20.08 11.95
CA LYS A 16 -12.30 -19.90 10.71
C LYS A 16 -11.50 -20.16 9.46
N GLN A 17 -10.26 -19.68 9.41
CA GLN A 17 -9.39 -19.85 8.26
C GLN A 17 -7.93 -20.00 8.68
N TYR A 18 -7.27 -21.04 8.16
CA TYR A 18 -5.91 -21.40 8.58
C TYR A 18 -4.81 -20.70 7.78
N TYR A 19 -5.06 -20.40 6.50
CA TYR A 19 -4.09 -19.87 5.53
C TYR A 19 -2.78 -20.68 5.51
N PHE A 20 -2.89 -21.94 5.06
CA PHE A 20 -1.79 -22.92 5.12
C PHE A 20 -0.62 -22.56 4.20
N LEU A 21 -0.91 -22.09 2.99
CA LEU A 21 0.12 -21.77 1.99
C LEU A 21 0.91 -20.52 2.39
N ILE A 22 0.28 -19.54 3.03
CA ILE A 22 0.95 -18.38 3.62
C ILE A 22 1.92 -18.82 4.71
N ARG A 23 1.53 -19.76 5.58
CA ARG A 23 2.38 -20.23 6.69
C ARG A 23 3.58 -21.05 6.23
N LYS A 24 3.43 -21.81 5.15
CA LYS A 24 4.50 -22.67 4.61
C LYS A 24 5.53 -21.92 3.78
N ASP A 25 5.16 -20.79 3.19
CA ASP A 25 6.04 -20.00 2.35
C ASP A 25 6.53 -18.75 3.09
N TYR A 26 7.85 -18.65 3.27
CA TYR A 26 8.46 -17.53 4.00
C TYR A 26 8.13 -16.15 3.38
N LYS A 27 8.10 -16.03 2.05
CA LYS A 27 7.81 -14.75 1.38
C LYS A 27 6.36 -14.36 1.57
N ARG A 28 5.42 -15.30 1.44
CA ARG A 28 3.99 -15.06 1.72
C ARG A 28 3.77 -14.71 3.19
N ASN A 29 4.43 -15.44 4.10
CA ASN A 29 4.34 -15.18 5.53
C ASN A 29 4.78 -13.75 5.88
N MET A 30 5.89 -13.30 5.30
CA MET A 30 6.42 -11.97 5.52
C MET A 30 5.52 -10.89 4.92
N ALA A 31 4.95 -11.13 3.74
CA ALA A 31 3.96 -10.25 3.13
C ALA A 31 2.66 -10.15 3.97
N ALA A 32 2.24 -11.23 4.64
CA ALA A 32 1.11 -11.21 5.56
C ALA A 32 1.40 -10.33 6.80
N HIS A 33 2.58 -10.49 7.41
CA HIS A 33 3.01 -9.64 8.53
C HIS A 33 3.11 -8.17 8.14
N TYR A 34 3.63 -7.88 6.94
CA TYR A 34 3.70 -6.52 6.42
C TYR A 34 2.33 -5.84 6.33
N CYS A 35 1.33 -6.55 5.81
CA CYS A 35 -0.04 -6.06 5.75
C CYS A 35 -0.60 -5.72 7.14
N LEU A 36 -0.42 -6.63 8.12
CA LEU A 36 -0.92 -6.41 9.48
C LEU A 36 -0.20 -5.25 10.18
N GLU A 37 1.12 -5.14 10.04
CA GLU A 37 1.89 -4.03 10.60
C GLU A 37 1.46 -2.68 9.98
N LEU A 38 1.21 -2.67 8.67
CA LEU A 38 0.74 -1.47 7.98
C LEU A 38 -0.64 -1.03 8.50
N VAL A 39 -1.56 -1.98 8.70
CA VAL A 39 -2.88 -1.70 9.28
C VAL A 39 -2.76 -1.16 10.70
N ASP A 40 -1.95 -1.79 11.55
CA ASP A 40 -1.71 -1.33 12.93
C ASP A 40 -1.07 0.07 12.98
N SER A 41 -0.28 0.42 11.96
CA SER A 41 0.33 1.75 11.87
C SER A 41 -0.68 2.85 11.55
N ILE A 42 -1.66 2.56 10.68
CA ILE A 42 -2.61 3.53 10.11
C ILE A 42 -3.90 3.61 10.94
N MET A 43 -4.40 2.48 11.41
CA MET A 43 -5.73 2.40 12.00
C MET A 43 -5.70 2.67 13.50
N PRO A 44 -6.56 3.58 14.00
CA PRO A 44 -6.72 3.73 15.43
C PRO A 44 -7.37 2.49 16.04
N LYS A 45 -7.00 2.20 17.29
CA LYS A 45 -7.55 1.09 18.06
C LYS A 45 -9.05 1.28 18.29
N GLU A 46 -9.76 0.16 18.37
CA GLU A 46 -11.20 0.10 18.70
C GLU A 46 -12.13 0.84 17.72
N GLN A 47 -11.62 1.31 16.57
CA GLN A 47 -12.44 1.92 15.54
C GLN A 47 -12.85 0.90 14.48
N ARG A 48 -14.15 0.63 14.38
CA ARG A 48 -14.70 -0.28 13.36
C ARG A 48 -14.50 0.29 11.95
N ASN A 49 -13.74 -0.41 11.10
CA ASN A 49 -13.66 -0.12 9.67
C ASN A 49 -13.86 -1.40 8.82
N LEU A 50 -15.10 -1.62 8.38
CA LEU A 50 -15.47 -2.81 7.60
C LEU A 50 -14.79 -2.87 6.23
N LYS A 51 -14.49 -1.72 5.61
CA LYS A 51 -13.85 -1.68 4.28
C LYS A 51 -12.42 -2.19 4.36
N ILE A 52 -11.66 -1.75 5.36
CA ILE A 52 -10.29 -2.20 5.59
C ILE A 52 -10.26 -3.64 6.05
N TYR A 53 -11.20 -4.07 6.91
CA TYR A 53 -11.31 -5.47 7.29
C TYR A 53 -11.50 -6.39 6.08
N LYS A 54 -12.43 -6.06 5.17
CA LYS A 54 -12.62 -6.81 3.91
C LYS A 54 -11.38 -6.77 3.02
N LEU A 55 -10.69 -5.64 2.94
CA LEU A 55 -9.44 -5.51 2.19
C LEU A 55 -8.36 -6.47 2.70
N ILE A 56 -8.21 -6.62 4.02
CA ILE A 56 -7.26 -7.56 4.64
C ILE A 56 -7.64 -9.01 4.29
N LEU A 57 -8.92 -9.38 4.36
CA LEU A 57 -9.36 -10.74 4.01
C LEU A 57 -9.07 -11.06 2.55
N ASN A 58 -9.43 -10.16 1.63
CA ASN A 58 -9.16 -10.31 0.20
C ASN A 58 -7.66 -10.42 -0.09
N TYR A 59 -6.84 -9.63 0.63
CA TYR A 59 -5.39 -9.69 0.56
C TYR A 59 -4.85 -11.05 0.98
N LEU A 60 -5.23 -11.53 2.17
CA LEU A 60 -4.76 -12.82 2.70
C LEU A 60 -5.21 -14.00 1.81
N GLU A 61 -6.45 -13.98 1.31
CA GLU A 61 -6.94 -14.99 0.38
C GLU A 61 -6.15 -15.00 -0.93
N SER A 62 -5.89 -13.82 -1.51
CA SER A 62 -5.09 -13.71 -2.72
C SER A 62 -3.64 -14.15 -2.49
N LEU A 63 -3.12 -13.89 -1.29
CA LEU A 63 -1.78 -14.26 -0.89
C LEU A 63 -1.60 -15.77 -0.68
N GLU A 64 -2.65 -16.61 -0.67
CA GLU A 64 -2.49 -18.07 -0.74
C GLU A 64 -2.11 -18.52 -2.16
N PHE A 65 -2.78 -17.97 -3.18
CA PHE A 65 -2.82 -18.58 -4.52
C PHE A 65 -2.13 -17.76 -5.61
N VAL A 66 -2.07 -16.44 -5.48
CA VAL A 66 -1.43 -15.59 -6.50
C VAL A 66 0.08 -15.80 -6.46
N LYS A 67 0.69 -16.11 -7.60
CA LYS A 67 2.14 -16.32 -7.73
C LYS A 67 2.94 -15.03 -7.53
N ASP A 68 2.41 -13.94 -8.07
CA ASP A 68 3.03 -12.62 -8.01
C ASP A 68 2.68 -11.91 -6.69
N ILE A 69 3.49 -12.15 -5.66
CA ILE A 69 3.29 -11.59 -4.31
C ILE A 69 3.39 -10.05 -4.32
N ASP A 70 4.35 -9.49 -5.04
CA ASP A 70 4.56 -8.04 -5.11
C ASP A 70 3.32 -7.32 -5.65
N LYS A 71 2.64 -7.89 -6.65
CA LYS A 71 1.37 -7.33 -7.16
C LYS A 71 0.31 -7.29 -6.07
N VAL A 72 0.18 -8.34 -5.27
CA VAL A 72 -0.79 -8.41 -4.16
C VAL A 72 -0.46 -7.35 -3.12
N VAL A 73 0.82 -7.20 -2.77
CA VAL A 73 1.33 -6.17 -1.85
C VAL A 73 1.05 -4.77 -2.37
N HIS A 74 1.39 -4.44 -3.61
CA HIS A 74 1.17 -3.11 -4.17
C HIS A 74 -0.31 -2.76 -4.27
N ALA A 75 -1.16 -3.72 -4.67
CA ALA A 75 -2.60 -3.50 -4.70
C ALA A 75 -3.16 -3.18 -3.29
N PHE A 76 -2.65 -3.86 -2.27
CA PHE A 76 -3.00 -3.57 -0.89
C PHE A 76 -2.52 -2.19 -0.45
N GLN A 77 -1.25 -1.85 -0.70
CA GLN A 77 -0.67 -0.53 -0.38
C GLN A 77 -1.50 0.62 -0.98
N ILE A 78 -1.84 0.52 -2.27
CA ILE A 78 -2.65 1.53 -2.96
C ILE A 78 -4.03 1.66 -2.31
N LYS A 79 -4.71 0.53 -2.07
CA LYS A 79 -6.06 0.54 -1.51
C LYS A 79 -6.12 0.95 -0.04
N ILE A 80 -5.13 0.59 0.77
CA ILE A 80 -5.09 1.01 2.18
C ILE A 80 -4.82 2.51 2.28
N LEU A 81 -3.92 3.06 1.46
CA LEU A 81 -3.69 4.51 1.36
C LEU A 81 -4.97 5.25 0.97
N LEU A 82 -5.69 4.75 -0.04
CA LEU A 82 -6.97 5.32 -0.46
C LEU A 82 -8.02 5.30 0.66
N LEU A 83 -8.22 4.13 1.29
CA LEU A 83 -9.25 3.96 2.33
C LEU A 83 -8.93 4.71 3.63
N SER A 84 -7.67 5.06 3.86
CA SER A 84 -7.21 5.82 5.02
C SER A 84 -7.06 7.32 4.76
N GLY A 85 -7.30 7.78 3.51
CA GLY A 85 -7.21 9.19 3.15
C GLY A 85 -5.79 9.69 2.91
N PHE A 86 -4.81 8.79 2.77
CA PHE A 86 -3.41 9.10 2.48
C PHE A 86 -3.03 8.88 1.00
N SER A 87 -3.99 8.80 0.08
CA SER A 87 -3.67 8.61 -1.35
C SER A 87 -2.77 9.73 -1.88
N PRO A 88 -1.72 9.40 -2.65
CA PRO A 88 -0.89 10.41 -3.30
C PRO A 88 -1.67 11.16 -4.38
N HIS A 89 -1.35 12.43 -4.58
CA HIS A 89 -1.98 13.26 -5.61
C HIS A 89 -1.35 13.00 -6.98
N LEU A 90 -2.08 12.28 -7.84
CA LEU A 90 -1.56 11.69 -9.09
C LEU A 90 -2.28 12.13 -10.37
N ASP A 91 -3.32 12.95 -10.28
CA ASP A 91 -4.12 13.38 -11.43
C ASP A 91 -3.56 14.65 -12.12
N SER A 92 -2.81 15.46 -11.37
CA SER A 92 -2.34 16.78 -11.76
C SER A 92 -1.14 17.21 -10.92
N CYS A 93 -0.54 18.34 -11.28
CA CYS A 93 0.56 18.90 -10.50
C CYS A 93 0.07 19.49 -9.18
N VAL A 94 0.61 19.04 -8.04
CA VAL A 94 0.28 19.54 -6.69
C VAL A 94 0.50 21.04 -6.49
N LYS A 95 1.35 21.68 -7.32
CA LYS A 95 1.70 23.10 -7.18
C LYS A 95 0.87 24.05 -8.05
N CYS A 96 0.40 23.59 -9.21
CA CYS A 96 -0.27 24.45 -10.18
C CYS A 96 -1.53 23.85 -10.81
N ASN A 97 -1.94 22.66 -10.38
CA ASN A 97 -3.10 21.90 -10.84
C ASN A 97 -3.16 21.59 -12.35
N ARG A 98 -2.08 21.86 -13.10
CA ARG A 98 -2.00 21.47 -14.52
C ARG A 98 -1.83 19.95 -14.65
N LYS A 99 -2.57 19.36 -15.60
CA LYS A 99 -2.41 17.95 -15.96
C LYS A 99 -1.00 17.67 -16.47
N ILE A 100 -0.47 16.50 -16.15
CA ILE A 100 0.86 16.06 -16.56
C ILE A 100 0.71 14.90 -17.55
N HIS A 101 1.18 15.09 -18.78
CA HIS A 101 0.99 14.13 -19.88
C HIS A 101 2.22 13.25 -20.15
N SER A 102 3.37 13.58 -19.55
CA SER A 102 4.66 12.91 -19.73
C SER A 102 5.21 12.41 -18.38
N LYS A 103 6.48 11.97 -18.35
CA LYS A 103 7.16 11.62 -17.08
C LYS A 103 7.07 12.79 -16.10
N ALA A 104 6.68 12.48 -14.88
CA ALA A 104 6.51 13.45 -13.82
C ALA A 104 7.58 13.25 -12.74
N ARG A 105 7.91 14.32 -12.03
CA ARG A 105 8.59 14.20 -10.74
C ARG A 105 7.55 13.87 -9.70
N PHE A 106 7.88 13.00 -8.75
CA PHE A 106 7.08 12.78 -7.55
C PHE A 106 7.81 13.44 -6.37
N SER A 107 7.12 14.32 -5.64
CA SER A 107 7.60 14.87 -4.37
C SER A 107 6.96 14.08 -3.23
N LEU A 108 7.81 13.47 -2.39
CA LEU A 108 7.36 12.83 -1.16
C LEU A 108 6.83 13.87 -0.17
N LYS A 109 7.44 15.06 -0.11
CA LYS A 109 7.02 16.12 0.79
C LYS A 109 5.64 16.67 0.43
N ASP A 110 5.45 17.00 -0.84
CA ASP A 110 4.19 17.56 -1.34
C ASP A 110 3.13 16.46 -1.60
N GLY A 111 3.50 15.19 -1.44
CA GLY A 111 2.60 14.05 -1.52
C GLY A 111 2.05 13.76 -2.92
N GLY A 112 2.74 14.16 -3.99
CA GLY A 112 2.20 14.01 -5.33
C GLY A 112 3.09 14.46 -6.49
N LEU A 113 2.49 14.55 -7.67
CA LEU A 113 3.21 14.87 -8.90
C LEU A 113 3.56 16.36 -9.00
N VAL A 114 4.77 16.64 -9.50
CA VAL A 114 5.25 18.00 -9.79
C VAL A 114 5.66 18.08 -11.25
N CYS A 115 5.01 18.97 -12.01
CA CYS A 115 5.33 19.19 -13.43
C CYS A 115 6.71 19.85 -13.58
N SER A 116 7.32 19.73 -14.76
CA SER A 116 8.66 20.29 -15.04
C SER A 116 8.72 21.82 -14.90
N SER A 117 7.62 22.53 -15.13
CA SER A 117 7.56 23.99 -15.06
C SER A 117 7.50 24.54 -13.63
N CYS A 118 7.09 23.74 -12.64
CA CYS A 118 7.01 24.22 -11.27
C CYS A 118 8.38 24.18 -10.60
N PRO A 119 8.79 25.26 -9.91
CA PRO A 119 10.05 25.28 -9.19
C PRO A 119 10.03 24.27 -8.05
N THR A 120 11.22 23.84 -7.67
CA THR A 120 11.39 22.92 -6.56
C THR A 120 12.68 23.21 -5.83
N MET A 121 12.65 23.03 -4.51
CA MET A 121 13.84 23.11 -3.66
C MET A 121 14.36 21.73 -3.27
N GLU A 122 13.63 20.67 -3.61
CA GLU A 122 14.09 19.30 -3.39
C GLU A 122 15.25 18.99 -4.35
N HIS A 123 16.34 18.44 -3.82
CA HIS A 123 17.48 18.03 -4.64
C HIS A 123 17.34 16.62 -5.21
N ARG A 124 16.38 15.83 -4.69
CA ARG A 124 16.13 14.45 -5.12
C ARG A 124 14.66 14.30 -5.46
N PHE A 125 14.39 13.93 -6.71
CA PHE A 125 13.06 13.51 -7.16
C PHE A 125 13.10 12.07 -7.61
N THR A 126 11.98 11.41 -7.42
CA THR A 126 11.68 10.18 -8.13
C THR A 126 11.00 10.55 -9.42
N LEU A 127 11.59 10.15 -10.55
CA LEU A 127 10.88 10.18 -11.82
C LEU A 127 9.92 8.99 -11.85
N ILE A 128 8.66 9.26 -12.17
CA ILE A 128 7.65 8.23 -12.32
C ILE A 128 7.08 8.24 -13.74
N SER A 129 6.97 7.06 -14.32
CA SER A 129 6.37 6.87 -15.63
C SER A 129 4.85 7.04 -15.59
N LYS A 130 4.29 7.40 -16.75
CA LYS A 130 2.83 7.40 -16.94
C LYS A 130 2.22 6.03 -16.68
N GLY A 131 2.95 4.94 -16.99
CA GLY A 131 2.50 3.57 -16.73
C GLY A 131 2.27 3.32 -15.24
N ALA A 132 3.23 3.68 -14.39
CA ALA A 132 3.09 3.54 -12.95
C ALA A 132 1.97 4.41 -12.37
N VAL A 133 1.84 5.67 -12.82
CA VAL A 133 0.73 6.55 -12.43
C VAL A 133 -0.62 5.96 -12.82
N SER A 134 -0.78 5.54 -14.08
CA SER A 134 -2.02 4.93 -14.56
C SER A 134 -2.34 3.61 -13.84
N THR A 135 -1.33 2.82 -13.49
CA THR A 135 -1.52 1.62 -12.66
C THR A 135 -2.09 1.95 -11.29
N ILE A 136 -1.56 2.95 -10.59
CA ILE A 136 -2.07 3.35 -9.27
C ILE A 136 -3.52 3.80 -9.38
N LEU A 137 -3.80 4.75 -10.28
CA LEU A 137 -5.14 5.28 -10.51
C LEU A 137 -6.15 4.18 -10.90
N HIS A 138 -5.73 3.23 -11.74
CA HIS A 138 -6.57 2.10 -12.11
C HIS A 138 -6.90 1.18 -10.91
N VAL A 139 -5.92 0.89 -10.07
CA VAL A 139 -6.12 0.06 -8.86
C VAL A 139 -6.98 0.78 -7.82
N GLU A 140 -6.87 2.10 -7.67
CA GLU A 140 -7.74 2.90 -6.80
C GLU A 140 -9.21 2.79 -7.22
N GLN A 141 -9.48 2.86 -8.52
CA GLN A 141 -10.83 2.86 -9.09
C GLN A 141 -11.43 1.46 -9.28
N SER A 142 -10.60 0.42 -9.34
CA SER A 142 -11.03 -0.95 -9.62
C SER A 142 -11.43 -1.72 -8.37
N SER A 143 -12.23 -2.79 -8.53
CA SER A 143 -12.41 -3.78 -7.46
C SER A 143 -11.10 -4.52 -7.15
N TRP A 144 -11.05 -5.25 -6.04
CA TRP A 144 -9.88 -6.07 -5.69
C TRP A 144 -9.60 -7.14 -6.76
N GLU A 145 -10.64 -7.83 -7.20
CA GLU A 145 -10.59 -8.92 -8.17
C GLU A 145 -10.10 -8.42 -9.53
N ASN A 146 -10.55 -7.24 -9.95
CA ASN A 146 -10.08 -6.62 -11.19
C ASN A 146 -8.63 -6.13 -11.08
N SER A 147 -8.23 -5.63 -9.90
CA SER A 147 -6.83 -5.24 -9.65
C SER A 147 -5.89 -6.44 -9.78
N MET A 148 -6.32 -7.65 -9.41
CA MET A 148 -5.52 -8.88 -9.53
C MET A 148 -5.34 -9.35 -10.98
N LYS A 149 -6.19 -8.94 -11.92
CA LYS A 149 -6.07 -9.25 -13.35
C LYS A 149 -5.04 -8.37 -14.06
N LEU A 150 -4.63 -7.25 -13.46
CA LEU A 150 -3.68 -6.34 -14.07
C LEU A 150 -2.28 -6.98 -14.14
N GLY A 151 -1.69 -6.96 -15.34
CA GLY A 151 -0.30 -7.33 -15.55
C GLY A 151 0.64 -6.16 -15.26
N LEU A 152 1.73 -6.40 -14.53
CA LEU A 152 2.76 -5.40 -14.25
C LEU A 152 4.05 -5.74 -14.99
N THR A 153 4.55 -4.80 -15.81
CA THR A 153 5.89 -4.91 -16.38
C THR A 153 6.94 -4.79 -15.28
N ALA A 154 8.13 -5.35 -15.51
CA ALA A 154 9.23 -5.25 -14.54
C ALA A 154 9.60 -3.80 -14.19
N HIS A 155 9.53 -2.90 -15.18
CA HIS A 155 9.78 -1.47 -14.98
C HIS A 155 8.75 -0.83 -14.05
N VAL A 156 7.44 -1.02 -14.34
CA VAL A 156 6.35 -0.47 -13.52
C VAL A 156 6.40 -1.05 -12.11
N ARG A 157 6.66 -2.36 -11.96
CA ARG A 157 6.82 -3.00 -10.65
C ARG A 157 7.90 -2.31 -9.81
N LYS A 158 9.07 -2.04 -10.40
CA LYS A 158 10.17 -1.37 -9.70
C LYS A 158 9.79 0.06 -9.29
N GLU A 159 9.10 0.80 -10.16
CA GLU A 159 8.61 2.15 -9.86
C GLU A 159 7.58 2.15 -8.72
N LEU A 160 6.58 1.25 -8.76
CA LEU A 160 5.57 1.11 -7.70
C LEU A 160 6.21 0.75 -6.36
N LYS A 161 7.10 -0.24 -6.37
CA LYS A 161 7.83 -0.67 -5.17
C LYS A 161 8.61 0.47 -4.56
N TYR A 162 9.32 1.24 -5.36
CA TYR A 162 10.04 2.41 -4.87
C TYR A 162 9.05 3.45 -4.32
N LEU A 163 8.09 3.89 -5.13
CA LEU A 163 7.20 4.98 -4.79
C LEU A 163 6.38 4.68 -3.52
N LEU A 164 5.65 3.56 -3.51
CA LEU A 164 4.72 3.23 -2.43
C LEU A 164 5.45 3.04 -1.11
N ASN A 165 6.62 2.39 -1.12
CA ASN A 165 7.39 2.18 0.10
C ASN A 165 7.93 3.49 0.67
N HIS A 166 8.49 4.35 -0.17
CA HIS A 166 9.02 5.64 0.29
C HIS A 166 7.90 6.57 0.74
N PHE A 167 6.77 6.57 0.04
CA PHE A 167 5.59 7.36 0.40
C PHE A 167 5.02 6.92 1.76
N LEU A 168 4.85 5.61 1.97
CA LEU A 168 4.38 5.06 3.25
C LEU A 168 5.32 5.40 4.40
N VAL A 169 6.62 5.21 4.22
CA VAL A 169 7.62 5.53 5.27
C VAL A 169 7.64 7.03 5.57
N TYR A 170 7.49 7.88 4.54
CA TYR A 170 7.51 9.33 4.71
C TYR A 170 6.27 9.85 5.45
N HIS A 171 5.07 9.42 5.04
CA HIS A 171 3.82 9.99 5.56
C HIS A 171 3.26 9.30 6.79
N LEU A 172 3.61 8.03 7.06
CA LEU A 172 3.11 7.33 8.25
C LEU A 172 3.98 7.54 9.49
N GLU A 173 5.11 8.25 9.36
CA GLU A 173 6.09 8.60 10.41
C GLU A 173 6.51 7.45 11.35
N LYS A 174 6.17 6.21 10.99
CA LYS A 174 6.44 4.99 11.75
C LYS A 174 7.34 4.08 10.93
N LYS A 175 8.38 3.57 11.58
CA LYS A 175 9.24 2.54 10.99
C LYS A 175 8.46 1.22 10.92
N ILE A 176 7.96 0.89 9.73
CA ILE A 176 7.40 -0.44 9.44
C ILE A 176 8.58 -1.43 9.41
N LYS A 177 8.72 -2.26 10.44
CA LYS A 177 9.86 -3.18 10.64
C LYS A 177 9.96 -4.21 9.53
N THR A 178 8.82 -4.65 9.01
CA THR A 178 8.70 -5.64 7.93
C THR A 178 9.06 -5.10 6.55
N THR A 179 9.28 -3.79 6.37
CA THR A 179 9.73 -3.22 5.08
C THR A 179 11.05 -3.82 4.59
N ARG A 180 11.88 -4.38 5.48
CA ARG A 180 13.12 -5.10 5.11
C ARG A 180 12.88 -6.21 4.09
N PHE A 181 11.70 -6.86 4.12
CA PHE A 181 11.30 -7.85 3.12
C PHE A 181 11.19 -7.29 1.71
N LEU A 182 10.72 -6.05 1.62
CA LEU A 182 10.63 -5.35 0.35
C LEU A 182 12.03 -5.01 -0.18
N HIS A 183 13.06 -4.99 0.66
CA HIS A 183 14.44 -4.79 0.23
C HIS A 183 15.19 -6.10 -0.06
N SER A 184 14.75 -7.24 0.47
CA SER A 184 15.41 -8.54 0.32
C SER A 184 15.04 -9.28 -0.97
N SER A 185 15.01 -8.57 -2.10
CA SER A 185 14.76 -9.16 -3.43
C SER A 185 16.03 -9.09 -4.27
N ASP A 186 17.07 -9.78 -3.81
CA ASP A 186 18.16 -10.31 -4.64
C ASP A 186 18.14 -11.84 -4.49
#